data_AF-A0A6N2T2Y7-F1
#
_entry.id   AF-A0A6N2T2Y7-F1
#
_cell.length_a   1.000
_cell.length_b   1.000
_cell.length_c   1.000
_cell.angle_alpha   90.00
_cell.angle_beta   90.00
_cell.angle_gamma   90.00
#
_symmetry.space_group_name_H-M   'P 1'
#
loop_
_entity.id
_entity.type
_entity.pdbx_description
1 polymer ?
#
loop_
_entity_poly.entity_id
_entity_poly.type
_entity_poly.pdbx_seq_one_letter_code
_entity_poly.pdbx_strand_id
1 'polypeptide(L)'
;MQIDDHRACQELHDHLYEVIDFLDREECQEHITTDCLKVPALRAQLLEHISRCSHCQESMYTERYVRSLLAHCLDEPAPASLRARIVSKTCVTVSWSSTES
;
A
#
# COMPACT_ATOMS: atom_id res chain seq x y z
N MET A 1 -25.40 6.44 -10.29
CA MET A 1 -25.15 5.56 -11.44
C MET A 1 -24.59 4.27 -10.89
N GLN A 2 -25.25 3.14 -11.15
CA GLN A 2 -24.78 1.83 -10.70
C GLN A 2 -23.78 1.30 -11.73
N ILE A 3 -22.60 0.83 -11.29
CA ILE A 3 -21.65 0.15 -12.18
C ILE A 3 -22.14 -1.26 -12.47
N ASP A 4 -21.93 -1.75 -13.68
CA ASP A 4 -22.20 -3.15 -14.01
C ASP A 4 -21.09 -4.07 -13.47
N ASP A 5 -21.38 -5.37 -13.45
CA ASP A 5 -20.48 -6.38 -12.89
C ASP A 5 -19.18 -6.56 -13.67
N HIS A 6 -19.21 -6.39 -15.00
CA HIS A 6 -17.99 -6.50 -15.80
C HIS A 6 -17.06 -5.34 -15.48
N ARG A 7 -17.59 -4.12 -15.41
CA ARG A 7 -16.83 -2.94 -15.04
C ARG A 7 -16.34 -3.03 -13.59
N ALA A 8 -17.15 -3.53 -12.67
CA ALA A 8 -16.72 -3.74 -11.28
C ALA A 8 -15.55 -4.73 -11.18
N CYS A 9 -15.61 -5.86 -11.89
CA CYS A 9 -14.48 -6.80 -12.00
C CYS A 9 -13.23 -6.09 -12.52
N GLN A 10 -13.35 -5.33 -13.61
CA GLN A 10 -12.21 -4.64 -14.22
C GLN A 10 -11.56 -3.67 -13.24
N GLU A 11 -12.35 -2.79 -12.61
CA GLU A 11 -11.85 -1.79 -11.65
C GLU A 11 -11.20 -2.44 -10.42
N LEU A 12 -11.74 -3.58 -9.95
CA LEU A 12 -11.15 -4.32 -8.83
C LEU A 12 -9.81 -4.96 -9.18
N HIS A 13 -9.67 -5.48 -10.40
CA HIS A 13 -8.45 -6.13 -10.84
C HIS A 13 -7.37 -5.10 -11.20
N ASP A 14 -7.75 -3.98 -11.81
CA ASP A 14 -6.83 -2.88 -12.14
C ASP A 14 -6.25 -2.21 -10.89
N HIS A 15 -6.98 -2.27 -9.76
CA HIS A 15 -6.61 -1.62 -8.51
C HIS A 15 -6.57 -2.60 -7.33
N LEU A 16 -6.28 -3.88 -7.60
CA LEU A 16 -6.35 -4.97 -6.62
C LEU A 16 -5.52 -4.66 -5.37
N TYR A 17 -4.31 -4.14 -5.56
CA TYR A 17 -3.39 -3.88 -4.46
C TYR A 17 -3.86 -2.73 -3.59
N GLU A 18 -4.32 -1.62 -4.19
CA GLU A 18 -4.85 -0.48 -3.47
C GLU A 18 -6.15 -0.82 -2.73
N VAL A 19 -7.00 -1.69 -3.31
CA VAL A 19 -8.22 -2.19 -2.65
C VAL A 19 -7.86 -3.02 -1.41
N ILE A 20 -6.87 -3.90 -1.51
CA ILE A 20 -6.40 -4.68 -0.36
C ILE A 20 -5.79 -3.76 0.71
N ASP A 21 -4.93 -2.82 0.30
CA ASP A 21 -4.34 -1.86 1.25
C ASP A 21 -5.41 -1.01 1.93
N PHE A 22 -6.46 -0.57 1.22
CA PHE A 22 -7.59 0.15 1.81
C PHE A 22 -8.33 -0.66 2.88
N LEU A 23 -8.55 -1.95 2.61
CA LEU A 23 -9.33 -2.84 3.47
C LEU A 23 -8.54 -3.35 4.67
N ASP A 24 -7.24 -3.59 4.50
CA ASP A 24 -6.42 -4.29 5.50
C ASP A 24 -5.51 -3.35 6.29
N ARG A 25 -5.25 -2.12 5.81
CA ARG A 25 -4.35 -1.15 6.45
C ARG A 25 -4.97 0.24 6.55
N GLU A 26 -5.43 0.58 7.75
CA GLU A 26 -6.00 1.90 8.05
C GLU A 26 -5.01 3.04 7.75
N GLU A 27 -3.73 2.82 8.04
CA GLU A 27 -2.64 3.77 7.80
C GLU A 27 -2.40 4.06 6.30
N CYS A 28 -2.81 3.17 5.41
CA CYS A 28 -2.65 3.36 3.97
C CYS A 28 -3.80 4.16 3.34
N GLN A 29 -4.91 4.37 4.07
CA GLN A 29 -6.12 4.96 3.49
C GLN A 29 -5.91 6.38 2.97
N GLU A 30 -5.05 7.16 3.63
CA GLU A 30 -4.72 8.52 3.21
C GLU A 30 -3.82 8.60 1.97
N HIS A 31 -3.14 7.51 1.61
CA HIS A 31 -2.21 7.44 0.49
C HIS A 31 -2.85 6.88 -0.79
N ILE A 32 -4.11 6.47 -0.75
CA ILE A 32 -4.80 5.92 -1.91
C ILE A 32 -5.09 7.03 -2.91
N THR A 33 -4.51 6.86 -4.10
CA THR A 33 -4.65 7.82 -5.19
C THR A 33 -5.78 7.46 -6.15
N THR A 34 -6.22 6.21 -6.15
CA THR A 34 -7.23 5.66 -7.06
C THR A 34 -8.63 6.25 -6.83
N ASP A 35 -9.23 6.76 -7.90
CA ASP A 35 -10.55 7.42 -7.86
C ASP A 35 -11.68 6.47 -7.45
N CYS A 36 -11.58 5.19 -7.80
CA CYS A 36 -12.62 4.18 -7.51
C CYS A 36 -12.81 3.92 -6.00
N LEU A 37 -11.78 4.17 -5.20
CA LEU A 37 -11.81 4.05 -3.72
C LEU A 37 -12.09 5.37 -3.00
N LYS A 38 -11.82 6.51 -3.65
CA LYS A 38 -12.09 7.86 -3.11
C LYS A 38 -13.58 8.19 -3.11
N VAL A 39 -14.29 7.81 -4.18
CA VAL A 39 -15.73 8.09 -4.31
C VAL A 39 -16.53 7.10 -3.45
N PRO A 40 -17.20 7.53 -2.35
CA PRO A 40 -17.80 6.60 -1.39
C PRO A 40 -18.86 5.68 -2.01
N ALA A 41 -19.66 6.21 -2.95
CA ALA A 41 -20.69 5.45 -3.63
C ALA A 41 -20.12 4.38 -4.58
N LEU A 42 -19.00 4.68 -5.25
CA LEU A 42 -18.34 3.72 -6.14
C LEU A 42 -17.64 2.64 -5.31
N ARG A 43 -16.93 3.06 -4.25
CA ARG A 43 -16.33 2.15 -3.27
C ARG A 43 -17.35 1.16 -2.71
N ALA A 44 -18.50 1.63 -2.24
CA ALA A 44 -19.53 0.75 -1.69
C ALA A 44 -19.98 -0.31 -2.70
N GLN A 45 -20.14 0.06 -3.98
CA GLN A 45 -20.50 -0.86 -5.05
C GLN A 45 -19.40 -1.89 -5.35
N LEU A 46 -18.13 -1.48 -5.32
CA LEU A 46 -17.00 -2.41 -5.49
C LEU A 46 -16.91 -3.41 -4.34
N LEU A 47 -17.08 -2.95 -3.09
CA LEU A 47 -17.08 -3.83 -1.92
C LEU A 47 -18.26 -4.81 -1.93
N GLU A 48 -19.44 -4.35 -2.34
CA GLU A 48 -20.60 -5.21 -2.55
C GLU A 48 -20.31 -6.25 -3.65
N HIS A 49 -19.71 -5.84 -4.77
CA HIS A 49 -19.35 -6.78 -5.84
C HIS A 49 -18.35 -7.85 -5.38
N ILE A 50 -17.30 -7.48 -4.62
CA ILE A 50 -16.36 -8.45 -4.02
C ILE A 50 -17.10 -9.49 -3.18
N SER A 51 -18.16 -9.10 -2.45
CA SER A 51 -18.90 -10.05 -1.60
C SER A 51 -19.65 -11.15 -2.38
N ARG A 52 -19.88 -10.96 -3.68
CA ARG A 52 -20.66 -11.88 -4.53
C ARG A 52 -19.93 -12.45 -5.74
N CYS A 53 -18.80 -11.87 -6.16
CA CYS A 53 -18.04 -12.32 -7.31
C CYS A 53 -16.90 -13.28 -6.89
N SER A 54 -17.04 -14.56 -7.22
CA SER A 54 -16.03 -15.58 -6.88
C SER A 54 -14.65 -15.29 -7.48
N HIS A 55 -14.60 -14.74 -8.70
CA HIS A 55 -13.34 -14.40 -9.38
C HIS A 55 -12.55 -13.32 -8.63
N CYS A 56 -13.23 -12.26 -8.20
CA CYS A 56 -12.61 -11.20 -7.41
C CYS A 56 -12.23 -11.68 -6.00
N GLN A 57 -13.04 -12.54 -5.39
CA GLN A 57 -12.71 -13.14 -4.09
C GLN A 57 -11.45 -13.99 -4.15
N GLU A 58 -11.32 -14.83 -5.18
CA GLU A 58 -10.14 -15.67 -5.38
C GLU A 58 -8.88 -14.82 -5.62
N SER A 59 -9.01 -13.74 -6.39
CA SER A 59 -7.90 -12.82 -6.65
C SER A 59 -7.45 -12.10 -5.37
N MET A 60 -8.40 -11.60 -4.58
CA MET A 60 -8.14 -10.98 -3.27
C MET A 60 -7.50 -11.97 -2.29
N TYR A 61 -8.00 -13.21 -2.25
CA TYR A 61 -7.48 -14.25 -1.38
C TYR A 61 -6.05 -14.62 -1.75
N THR A 62 -5.80 -14.87 -3.05
CA THR A 62 -4.47 -15.21 -3.57
C THR A 62 -3.45 -14.14 -3.22
N GLU A 63 -3.80 -12.86 -3.45
CA GLU A 63 -2.88 -11.76 -3.16
C GLU A 63 -2.60 -11.61 -1.66
N ARG A 64 -3.63 -11.66 -0.80
CA ARG A 64 -3.45 -11.65 0.65
C ARG A 64 -2.59 -12.82 1.13
N TYR A 65 -2.77 -13.99 0.54
CA TYR A 65 -1.97 -15.18 0.86
C TYR A 65 -0.50 -14.98 0.47
N VAL A 66 -0.22 -14.47 -0.72
CA VAL A 66 1.15 -14.15 -1.17
C VAL A 66 1.80 -13.10 -0.27
N ARG A 67 1.09 -12.02 0.08
CA ARG A 67 1.58 -10.99 1.01
C ARG A 67 1.91 -11.57 2.38
N SER A 68 1.06 -12.47 2.89
CA SER A 68 1.33 -13.19 4.14
C SER A 68 2.61 -14.01 4.02
N LEU A 69 2.80 -14.80 2.96
CA LEU A 69 4.04 -15.56 2.75
C LEU A 69 5.28 -14.65 2.71
N LEU A 70 5.21 -13.53 1.99
CA LEU A 70 6.32 -12.58 1.89
C LEU A 70 6.65 -11.91 3.22
N ALA A 71 5.65 -11.60 4.05
CA ALA A 71 5.87 -11.01 5.37
C ALA A 71 6.71 -11.93 6.27
N HIS A 72 6.48 -13.24 6.22
CA HIS A 72 7.26 -14.24 6.98
C HIS A 72 8.69 -14.43 6.45
N CYS A 73 9.00 -13.96 5.24
CA CYS A 73 10.36 -14.02 4.69
C CYS A 73 11.25 -12.86 5.15
N LEU A 74 10.69 -11.83 5.80
CA LEU A 74 11.40 -10.59 6.16
C LEU A 74 11.71 -10.47 7.66
N ASP A 75 11.68 -11.59 8.40
CA ASP A 75 11.95 -11.64 9.85
C ASP A 75 13.43 -11.43 10.23
N GLU A 76 14.33 -11.24 9.26
CA GLU A 76 15.74 -10.99 9.56
C GLU A 76 15.96 -9.56 10.08
N PRO A 77 16.52 -9.39 11.30
CA PRO A 77 16.80 -8.06 11.83
C PRO A 77 17.86 -7.35 10.99
N ALA A 78 17.71 -6.04 10.84
CA ALA A 78 18.71 -5.22 10.18
C ALA A 78 20.10 -5.39 10.85
N PRO A 79 21.20 -5.42 10.07
CA PRO A 79 22.54 -5.56 10.64
C PRO A 79 22.84 -4.46 11.66
N ALA A 80 23.41 -4.81 12.81
CA ALA A 80 23.73 -3.85 13.87
C ALA A 80 24.62 -2.67 13.41
N SER A 81 25.45 -2.89 12.38
CA SER A 81 26.33 -1.87 11.79
C SER A 81 25.62 -0.92 10.81
N LEU A 82 24.37 -1.19 10.41
CA LEU A 82 23.67 -0.43 9.38
C LEU A 82 23.50 1.04 9.78
N ARG A 83 23.07 1.29 11.02
CA ARG A 83 22.90 2.67 11.53
C ARG A 83 24.20 3.46 11.48
N ALA A 84 25.30 2.87 11.94
CA ALA A 84 26.61 3.53 11.91
C ALA A 84 27.06 3.86 10.47
N ARG A 85 26.81 2.95 9.52
CA ARG A 85 27.11 3.14 8.10
C ARG A 85 26.26 4.23 7.43
N ILE A 86 24.99 4.37 7.83
CA ILE A 86 24.12 5.44 7.32
C ILE A 86 24.64 6.77 7.84
N VAL A 87 24.83 6.90 9.16
CA VAL A 87 25.29 8.14 9.79
C VAL A 87 26.62 8.62 9.21
N SER A 88 27.60 7.71 9.02
CA SER A 88 28.89 8.11 8.46
C SER A 88 28.81 8.63 7.01
N LYS A 89 27.78 8.25 6.26
CA LYS A 89 27.55 8.71 4.87
C LYS A 89 26.68 9.95 4.78
N THR A 90 25.82 10.20 5.77
CA THR A 90 24.85 11.30 5.74
C THR A 90 25.20 12.47 6.65
N CYS A 91 26.11 12.30 7.61
CA CYS A 91 26.56 13.41 8.45
C CYS A 91 27.40 14.39 7.63
N VAL A 92 26.95 15.65 7.58
CA VAL A 92 27.72 16.77 7.05
C VAL A 92 28.15 17.64 8.23
N THR A 93 29.45 17.85 8.38
CA THR A 93 30.00 18.72 9.40
C THR A 93 29.94 20.16 8.90
N VAL A 94 29.18 21.03 9.56
CA VAL A 94 29.14 22.46 9.24
C VAL A 94 30.11 23.19 10.17
N SER A 95 31.20 23.70 9.61
CA SER A 95 32.10 24.61 10.31
C SER A 95 31.73 26.05 9.97
N TRP A 96 31.26 26.81 10.96
CA TRP A 96 31.02 28.24 10.83
C TRP A 96 32.34 28.98 11.02
N SER A 97 32.84 29.60 9.95
CA SER A 97 33.95 30.54 10.03
C SER A 97 33.40 31.92 10.40
N SER A 98 33.51 32.29 11.67
CA SER A 98 33.28 33.67 12.10
C SER A 98 34.34 34.57 11.46
N THR A 99 33.95 35.34 10.46
CA THR A 99 34.72 36.51 10.03
C THR A 99 34.43 37.63 11.02
N GLU A 100 35.28 37.78 12.04
CA GLU A 100 35.31 38.98 12.88
C GLU A 100 35.62 40.20 11.99
N SER A 101 34.82 41.25 12.18
CA SER A 101 34.86 42.53 11.47
C SER A 101 35.90 43.49 12.03
#